data_AF-A0A381USF1-F1
#
_entry.id   AF-A0A381USF1-F1
#
_cell.length_a   1.000
_cell.length_b   1.000
_cell.length_c   1.000
_cell.angle_alpha   90.00
_cell.angle_beta   90.00
_cell.angle_gamma   90.00
#
_symmetry.space_group_name_H-M   'P 1'
#
loop_
_entity.id
_entity.type
_entity.pdbx_description
1 polymer ?
#
loop_
_entity_poly.entity_id
_entity_poly.type
_entity_poly.pdbx_seq_one_letter_code
_entity_poly.pdbx_strand_id
1 'polypeptide(L)' 'MKTSLLFLIITSIPMIDILISFKTDQIPQTMPKTKIGRSIFALMATGAWVTALIFTILDYYQF' A
#
# COMPACT_ATOMS: atom_id res chain seq x y z
N MET A 1 16.27 -7.42 -10.02
CA MET A 1 14.93 -7.51 -9.40
C MET A 1 13.89 -7.25 -10.47
N LYS A 2 12.82 -8.05 -10.51
CA LYS A 2 11.70 -7.76 -11.40
C LYS A 2 11.00 -6.46 -10.96
N THR A 3 10.55 -5.66 -11.91
CA THR A 3 9.88 -4.37 -11.67
C THR A 3 8.58 -4.52 -10.87
N SER A 4 7.87 -5.64 -11.07
CA SER A 4 6.69 -6.03 -10.29
C SER A 4 6.97 -6.12 -8.79
N LEU A 5 8.05 -6.80 -8.42
CA LEU A 5 8.54 -6.95 -7.04
C LEU A 5 8.94 -5.60 -6.44
N LEU A 6 9.62 -4.74 -7.20
CA LEU A 6 9.96 -3.39 -6.74
C LEU A 6 8.69 -2.57 -6.46
N PHE A 7 7.70 -2.64 -7.34
CA PHE A 7 6.44 -1.95 -7.18
C PHE A 7 5.66 -2.46 -5.95
N LEU A 8 5.66 -3.77 -5.70
CA LEU A 8 5.07 -4.37 -4.50
C LEU A 8 5.76 -3.88 -3.22
N ILE A 9 7.08 -3.82 -3.19
CA ILE A 9 7.83 -3.35 -2.00
C ILE A 9 7.51 -1.88 -1.72
N ILE A 10 7.52 -1.02 -2.74
CA ILE A 10 7.24 0.41 -2.57
C ILE A 10 5.80 0.64 -2.09
N THR A 11 4.82 -0.05 -2.68
CA THR A 11 3.41 0.05 -2.28
C THR A 11 3.13 -0.59 -0.91
N SER A 12 3.98 -1.48 -0.44
CA SER A 12 3.86 -2.08 0.90
C SER A 12 4.22 -1.09 2.02
N ILE A 13 5.06 -0.08 1.77
CA ILE A 13 5.43 0.93 2.77
C ILE A 13 4.19 1.67 3.30
N PRO A 14 3.37 2.35 2.46
CA PRO A 14 2.17 3.02 2.96
C PRO A 14 1.12 2.03 3.49
N MET A 15 1.08 0.79 2.97
CA MET A 15 0.16 -0.24 3.48
C MET A 15 0.50 -0.64 4.91
N ILE A 16 1.79 -0.79 5.23
CA ILE A 16 2.25 -1.07 6.60
C ILE A 16 1.91 0.10 7.53
N ASP A 17 2.14 1.34 7.09
CA ASP A 17 1.76 2.53 7.87
C ASP A 17 0.25 2.57 8.15
N ILE A 18 -0.58 2.18 7.17
CA ILE A 18 -2.04 2.05 7.34
C ILE A 18 -2.38 1.00 8.40
N LEU A 19 -1.77 -0.18 8.34
CA LEU A 19 -2.03 -1.25 9.28
C LEU A 19 -1.60 -0.88 10.70
N ILE A 20 -0.45 -0.20 10.85
CA ILE A 20 0.03 0.29 12.14
C ILE A 20 -0.93 1.36 12.68
N SER A 21 -1.37 2.30 11.84
CA SER A 21 -2.35 3.34 12.20
C SER A 21 -3.64 2.76 12.78
N PHE A 22 -4.19 1.71 12.14
CA PHE A 22 -5.37 1.02 12.63
C PHE A 22 -5.14 0.30 13.97
N LYS A 23 -3.92 -0.20 14.19
CA LYS A 23 -3.58 -0.91 15.43
C LYS A 23 -3.33 0.04 16.60
N THR A 24 -2.73 1.20 16.36
CA THR A 24 -2.27 2.11 17.42
C THR A 24 -3.19 3.31 17.64
N ASP A 25 -4.21 3.50 16.79
CA ASP A 25 -5.02 4.73 16.70
C ASP A 25 -4.19 6.01 16.49
N GLN A 26 -2.89 5.88 16.14
CA GLN A 26 -1.99 6.99 15.88
C GLN A 26 -1.90 7.25 14.40
N ILE A 27 -2.03 8.51 14.00
CA ILE A 27 -1.91 8.92 12.60
C ILE A 27 -0.42 8.90 12.21
N PRO A 28 0.02 8.04 11.28
CA PRO A 28 1.40 8.01 10.79
C PRO A 28 1.75 9.33 10.12
N GLN A 29 3.03 9.73 10.19
CA GLN A 29 3.50 10.98 9.55
C GLN A 29 3.26 11.01 8.04
N THR A 30 3.21 9.85 7.39
CA THR A 30 2.97 9.68 5.95
C THR A 30 1.51 9.86 5.55
N MET A 31 0.57 9.94 6.51
CA MET A 31 -0.86 10.11 6.24
C MET A 31 -1.33 11.56 6.34
N PRO A 32 -2.37 11.93 5.56
CA PRO A 32 -3.05 13.20 5.74
C PRO A 32 -3.65 13.35 7.15
N LYS A 33 -3.61 14.56 7.71
CA LYS A 33 -4.17 14.84 9.06
C LYS A 33 -5.69 14.93 9.07
N THR A 34 -6.33 15.11 7.92
CA THR A 34 -7.79 15.22 7.79
C THR A 34 -8.44 13.84 7.70
N LYS A 35 -9.63 13.66 8.30
CA LYS A 35 -10.36 12.36 8.25
C LYS A 35 -10.60 11.88 6.83
N ILE A 36 -11.03 12.80 5.94
CA ILE A 36 -11.31 12.51 4.53
C ILE A 36 -10.01 12.21 3.76
N GLY A 37 -8.94 12.95 4.02
CA GLY A 37 -7.64 12.69 3.39
C GLY A 37 -7.11 11.30 3.76
N ARG A 38 -7.27 10.87 5.01
CA ARG A 38 -6.89 9.52 5.44
C ARG A 38 -7.68 8.43 4.74
N SER A 39 -9.00 8.57 4.62
CA SER A 39 -9.82 7.54 3.99
C SER A 39 -9.49 7.39 2.51
N ILE A 40 -9.28 8.52 1.79
CA ILE A 40 -8.88 8.50 0.39
C ILE A 40 -7.47 7.93 0.23
N PHE A 41 -6.52 8.36 1.07
CA PHE A 41 -5.15 7.84 1.03
C PHE A 41 -5.12 6.33 1.28
N ALA A 42 -5.84 5.86 2.31
CA ALA A 42 -5.93 4.44 2.62
C ALA A 42 -6.52 3.64 1.45
N LEU A 43 -7.60 4.13 0.85
CA LEU A 43 -8.23 3.48 -0.31
C LEU A 43 -7.27 3.38 -1.50
N MET A 44 -6.58 4.47 -1.84
CA MET A 44 -5.66 4.52 -2.97
C MET A 44 -4.43 3.63 -2.74
N ALA A 45 -3.86 3.67 -1.52
CA ALA A 45 -2.71 2.85 -1.16
C ALA A 45 -3.07 1.36 -1.17
N THR A 46 -4.23 0.98 -0.62
CA THR A 46 -4.70 -0.41 -0.68
C THR A 46 -4.96 -0.85 -2.12
N GLY A 47 -5.59 -0.01 -2.96
CA GLY A 47 -5.81 -0.32 -4.37
C GLY A 47 -4.49 -0.52 -5.15
N ALA A 48 -3.52 0.36 -4.93
CA ALA A 48 -2.18 0.24 -5.53
C ALA A 48 -1.44 -1.02 -5.06
N TRP A 49 -1.52 -1.35 -3.76
CA TRP A 49 -0.89 -2.54 -3.19
C TRP A 49 -1.50 -3.85 -3.74
N VAL A 50 -2.83 -3.94 -3.82
CA VAL A 50 -3.53 -5.10 -4.42
C VAL A 50 -3.14 -5.25 -5.89
N THR A 51 -3.09 -4.14 -6.64
CA THR A 51 -2.68 -4.15 -8.05
C THR A 51 -1.23 -4.62 -8.21
N ALA A 52 -0.33 -4.12 -7.36
CA ALA A 52 1.07 -4.55 -7.33
C ALA A 52 1.21 -6.04 -7.01
N LEU A 53 0.41 -6.54 -6.09
CA LEU A 53 0.38 -7.95 -5.71
C LEU A 53 -0.10 -8.83 -6.87
N ILE A 54 -1.16 -8.44 -7.57
CA ILE A 54 -1.66 -9.15 -8.77
C ILE A 54 -0.57 -9.18 -9.85
N PHE A 55 0.05 -8.03 -10.17
CA PHE A 55 1.14 -7.99 -11.15
C PHE A 55 2.33 -8.85 -10.75
N THR A 56 2.68 -8.88 -9.46
CA THR A 56 3.76 -9.72 -8.94
C THR A 56 3.43 -11.20 -9.07
N ILE A 57 2.19 -11.60 -8.81
CA ILE A 57 1.73 -12.98 -9.01
C ILE A 57 1.79 -13.37 -10.49
N LEU A 58 1.25 -12.55 -11.39
CA LEU A 58 1.28 -12.81 -12.83
C LEU A 58 2.71 -12.96 -13.35
N ASP A 59 3.60 -12.04 -12.96
CA ASP A 59 5.01 -12.07 -13.34
C ASP A 59 5.78 -13.22 -12.68
N TYR A 60 5.35 -13.69 -11.50
CA TYR A 60 5.92 -14.88 -10.87
C TYR A 60 5.58 -16.17 -11.64
N TYR A 61 4.33 -16.30 -12.10
CA TYR A 61 3.85 -17.47 -12.84
C TYR A 61 4.08 -17.41 -14.37
N GLN A 62 4.80 -16.39 -14.86
CA GLN A 62 5.18 -16.22 -16.29
C GLN A 62 4.01 -16.37 -17.28
N PHE A 63 2.91 -15.65 -17.04
CA PHE A 63 1.94 -15.37 -18.10
C PHE A 63 2.40 -14.21 -19.01
#